data_AF-B8CI91-F1
#
_entry.id   AF-B8CI91-F1
#
_cell.length_a   1.000
_cell.length_b   1.000
_cell.length_c   1.000
_cell.angle_alpha   90.00
_cell.angle_beta   90.00
_cell.angle_gamma   90.00
#
_symmetry.space_group_name_H-M   'P 1'
#
loop_
_entity.id
_entity.type
_entity.pdbx_description
1 polymer ?
#
loop_
_entity_poly.entity_id
_entity_poly.type
_entity_poly.pdbx_seq_one_letter_code
_entity_poly.pdbx_strand_id
1 'polypeptide(L)'
;MFAFSSLNIILSATAHNLYQLDFFMQKFAPIILVIVIFSALAWAIVSINESEQSSSYETWSSFVYKSGYNSGGYDKKDNFDDYSSCKAFSQQQSKQLNNATWECGLNCSFDSMRQGFHCETMTNE
;
A
#
# COMPACT_ATOMS: atom_id res chain seq x y z
N MET A 1 -46.62 32.87 44.56
CA MET A 1 -47.09 31.85 43.61
C MET A 1 -46.55 32.15 42.19
N PHE A 2 -45.22 32.21 42.00
CA PHE A 2 -44.61 32.53 40.69
C PHE A 2 -43.35 31.70 40.35
N ALA A 3 -42.91 30.81 41.24
CA ALA A 3 -41.68 30.02 41.03
C ALA A 3 -41.87 28.74 40.20
N PHE A 4 -43.10 28.32 39.92
CA PHE A 4 -43.39 27.07 39.18
C PHE A 4 -43.55 27.24 37.65
N SER A 5 -43.66 28.48 37.16
CA SER A 5 -43.90 28.74 35.74
C SER A 5 -42.60 28.77 34.91
N SER A 6 -41.51 29.28 35.49
CA SER A 6 -40.22 29.43 34.81
C SER A 6 -39.42 28.13 34.70
N LEU A 7 -39.65 27.15 35.59
CA LEU A 7 -38.95 25.86 35.55
C LEU A 7 -39.46 24.94 34.41
N ASN A 8 -40.75 25.03 34.08
CA ASN A 8 -41.37 24.25 33.00
C ASN A 8 -40.95 24.73 31.59
N ILE A 9 -40.62 26.02 31.43
CA ILE A 9 -40.22 26.59 30.13
C ILE A 9 -38.78 26.20 29.79
N ILE A 10 -37.88 26.14 30.77
CA ILE A 10 -36.46 25.76 30.57
C ILE A 10 -36.33 24.26 30.28
N LEU A 11 -37.14 23.40 30.92
CA LEU A 11 -37.14 21.96 30.66
C LEU A 11 -37.67 21.60 29.25
N SER A 12 -38.62 22.39 28.72
CA SER A 12 -39.20 22.18 27.38
C SER A 12 -38.26 22.60 26.25
N ALA A 13 -37.50 23.69 26.44
CA ALA A 13 -36.57 24.20 25.42
C ALA A 13 -35.31 23.34 25.24
N THR A 14 -34.85 22.64 26.29
CA THR A 14 -33.69 21.73 26.21
C THR A 14 -34.08 20.37 25.59
N ALA A 15 -35.27 19.86 25.87
CA ALA A 15 -35.80 18.66 25.25
C ALA A 15 -35.97 18.84 23.72
N HIS A 16 -36.55 19.95 23.27
CA HIS A 16 -36.73 20.23 21.84
C HIS A 16 -35.42 20.32 21.05
N ASN A 17 -34.34 20.84 21.66
CA ASN A 17 -33.02 20.91 21.04
C ASN A 17 -32.33 19.54 20.91
N LEU A 18 -32.49 18.67 21.91
CA LEU A 18 -31.98 17.29 21.86
C LEU A 18 -32.71 16.46 20.78
N TYR A 19 -34.04 16.54 20.71
CA TYR A 19 -34.80 15.85 19.66
C TYR A 19 -34.49 16.34 18.24
N GLN A 20 -34.21 17.64 18.07
CA GLN A 20 -33.78 18.19 16.77
C GLN A 20 -32.38 17.71 16.36
N LEU A 21 -31.44 17.65 17.31
CA LEU A 21 -30.09 17.11 17.09
C LEU A 21 -30.12 15.61 16.76
N ASP A 22 -30.92 14.81 17.47
CA ASP A 22 -31.05 13.38 17.24
C ASP A 22 -31.74 13.06 15.91
N PHE A 23 -32.76 13.83 15.52
CA PHE A 23 -33.44 13.68 14.24
C PHE A 23 -32.56 14.09 13.05
N PHE A 24 -31.77 15.15 13.22
CA PHE A 24 -30.77 15.57 12.23
C PHE A 24 -29.64 14.52 12.12
N MET A 25 -29.12 14.03 13.24
CA MET A 25 -28.13 12.96 13.26
C MET A 25 -28.63 11.67 12.62
N GLN A 26 -29.88 11.22 12.83
CA GLN A 26 -30.40 10.01 12.17
C GLN A 26 -30.54 10.13 10.65
N LYS A 27 -30.90 11.32 10.14
CA LYS A 27 -31.04 11.55 8.69
C LYS A 27 -29.69 11.69 7.98
N PHE A 28 -28.70 12.27 8.65
CA PHE A 28 -27.37 12.50 8.06
C PHE A 28 -26.35 11.44 8.44
N ALA A 29 -26.60 10.60 9.45
CA ALA A 29 -25.77 9.44 9.81
C ALA A 29 -25.38 8.56 8.62
N PRO A 30 -26.30 8.13 7.73
CA PRO A 30 -25.90 7.31 6.59
C PRO A 30 -25.00 8.09 5.61
N ILE A 31 -25.22 9.38 5.44
CA ILE A 31 -24.41 10.24 4.56
C ILE A 31 -23.00 10.41 5.14
N ILE A 32 -22.90 10.67 6.44
CA ILE A 32 -21.61 10.79 7.15
C ILE A 32 -20.84 9.47 7.09
N LEU A 33 -21.52 8.34 7.32
CA LEU A 33 -20.91 7.01 7.23
C LEU A 33 -20.28 6.78 5.85
N VAL A 34 -21.01 7.10 4.79
CA VAL A 34 -20.53 6.97 3.41
C VAL A 34 -19.30 7.84 3.17
N ILE A 35 -19.31 9.10 3.62
CA ILE A 35 -18.16 10.02 3.49
C ILE A 35 -16.93 9.48 4.24
N VAL A 36 -17.12 8.94 5.44
CA VAL A 36 -16.03 8.36 6.24
C VAL A 36 -15.43 7.15 5.54
N ILE A 37 -16.28 6.27 4.98
CA ILE A 37 -15.82 5.09 4.22
C ILE A 37 -15.00 5.52 3.00
N PHE A 38 -15.50 6.47 2.18
CA PHE A 38 -14.76 6.95 1.02
C PHE A 38 -13.46 7.67 1.38
N SER A 39 -13.46 8.45 2.46
CA SER A 39 -12.25 9.11 2.96
C SER A 39 -11.20 8.10 3.44
N ALA A 40 -11.62 7.06 4.16
CA ALA A 40 -10.74 5.98 4.60
C ALA A 40 -10.16 5.18 3.43
N LEU A 41 -10.98 4.91 2.40
CA LEU A 41 -10.54 4.28 1.15
C LEU A 41 -9.51 5.15 0.41
N ALA A 42 -9.79 6.44 0.23
CA ALA A 42 -8.85 7.36 -0.41
C ALA A 42 -7.53 7.44 0.36
N TRP A 43 -7.59 7.52 1.69
CA TRP A 43 -6.41 7.52 2.55
C TRP A 43 -5.59 6.23 2.42
N ALA A 44 -6.26 5.07 2.41
CA ALA A 44 -5.60 3.79 2.22
C ALA A 44 -4.88 3.73 0.87
N ILE A 45 -5.52 4.17 -0.21
CA ILE A 45 -4.92 4.22 -1.55
C ILE A 45 -3.71 5.14 -1.58
N VAL A 46 -3.80 6.35 -1.01
CA VAL A 46 -2.67 7.30 -0.95
C VAL A 46 -1.53 6.72 -0.13
N SER A 47 -1.81 6.11 1.01
CA SER A 47 -0.79 5.51 1.87
C SER A 47 -0.05 4.34 1.20
N ILE A 48 -0.72 3.59 0.32
CA ILE A 48 -0.07 2.54 -0.47
C ILE A 48 0.75 3.18 -1.60
N ASN A 49 0.18 4.16 -2.30
CA ASN A 49 0.84 4.79 -3.45
C ASN A 49 2.10 5.59 -3.06
N GLU A 50 2.14 6.23 -1.88
CA GLU A 50 3.38 6.85 -1.39
C GLU A 50 4.48 5.81 -1.11
N SER A 51 4.13 4.59 -0.72
CA SER A 51 5.12 3.51 -0.54
C SER A 51 5.61 2.89 -1.85
N GLU A 52 4.86 3.11 -2.95
CA GLU A 52 5.21 2.66 -4.30
C GLU A 52 5.75 3.79 -5.19
N GLN A 53 5.95 4.99 -4.63
CA GLN A 53 6.63 6.08 -5.32
C GLN A 53 8.12 5.76 -5.39
N SER A 54 8.48 4.78 -6.22
CA SER A 54 9.83 4.58 -6.68
C SER A 54 10.23 5.88 -7.34
N SER A 55 11.08 6.62 -6.62
CA SER A 55 11.85 7.70 -7.21
C SER A 55 12.41 7.16 -8.53
N SER A 56 12.32 7.97 -9.57
CA SER A 56 12.83 7.72 -10.92
C SER A 56 14.37 7.57 -10.92
N TYR A 57 14.87 6.61 -10.17
CA TYR A 57 16.22 6.11 -10.20
C TYR A 57 16.12 4.72 -10.82
N GLU A 58 16.94 4.50 -11.85
CA GLU A 58 17.16 3.19 -12.44
C GLU A 58 17.62 2.24 -11.34
N THR A 59 16.74 1.35 -10.89
CA THR A 59 17.04 0.41 -9.82
C THR A 59 17.21 -0.98 -10.39
N TRP A 60 18.31 -1.62 -9.99
CA TRP A 60 18.62 -2.98 -10.40
C TRP A 60 18.17 -3.99 -9.33
N SER A 61 17.69 -5.13 -9.79
CA SER A 61 17.25 -6.26 -8.98
C SER A 61 17.99 -7.53 -9.39
N SER A 62 18.56 -8.24 -8.43
CA SER A 62 19.21 -9.54 -8.61
C SER A 62 18.18 -10.66 -8.49
N PHE A 63 18.26 -11.63 -9.41
CA PHE A 63 17.47 -12.86 -9.42
C PHE A 63 18.43 -14.06 -9.46
N VAL A 64 18.39 -14.94 -8.46
CA VAL A 64 19.24 -16.13 -8.39
C VAL A 64 18.37 -17.40 -8.30
N TYR A 65 18.45 -18.25 -9.31
CA TYR A 65 17.58 -19.41 -9.50
C TYR A 65 18.14 -20.65 -8.82
N LYS A 66 17.77 -20.88 -7.55
CA LYS A 66 18.24 -21.98 -6.69
C LYS A 66 18.13 -23.38 -7.29
N SER A 67 17.16 -23.62 -8.18
CA SER A 67 16.90 -24.94 -8.78
C SER A 67 16.89 -24.90 -10.30
N GLY A 68 17.58 -23.91 -10.88
CA GLY A 68 17.66 -23.68 -12.33
C GLY A 68 16.53 -22.79 -12.87
N TYR A 69 16.70 -22.29 -14.09
CA TYR A 69 15.78 -21.31 -14.71
C TYR A 69 14.32 -21.77 -14.73
N ASN A 70 14.09 -23.08 -14.89
CA ASN A 70 12.76 -23.66 -15.04
C ASN A 70 12.01 -23.89 -13.72
N SER A 71 12.63 -23.66 -12.56
CA SER A 71 11.99 -23.97 -11.28
C SER A 71 11.00 -22.93 -10.78
N GLY A 72 10.86 -21.79 -11.45
CA GLY A 72 9.98 -20.68 -11.06
C GLY A 72 10.37 -19.96 -9.76
N GLY A 73 11.13 -20.63 -8.87
CA GLY A 73 11.68 -20.07 -7.65
C GLY A 73 13.05 -19.43 -7.87
N TYR A 74 13.15 -18.18 -7.45
CA TYR A 74 14.40 -17.40 -7.40
C TYR A 74 14.48 -16.65 -6.07
N ASP A 75 15.71 -16.41 -5.63
CA ASP A 75 15.98 -15.42 -4.61
C ASP A 75 16.09 -14.06 -5.28
N LYS A 76 15.28 -13.11 -4.82
CA LYS A 76 15.30 -11.73 -5.30
C LYS A 76 15.95 -10.82 -4.28
N LYS A 77 16.83 -9.93 -4.74
CA LYS A 77 17.32 -8.80 -3.95
C LYS A 77 17.21 -7.53 -4.78
N ASP A 78 16.60 -6.50 -4.21
CA ASP A 78 16.28 -5.24 -4.88
C ASP A 78 17.22 -4.11 -4.47
N ASN A 79 17.03 -2.95 -5.12
CA ASN A 79 17.64 -1.67 -4.79
C ASN A 79 19.16 -1.66 -4.94
N PHE A 80 19.66 -2.23 -6.03
CA PHE A 80 21.03 -1.98 -6.47
C PHE A 80 21.08 -0.69 -7.30
N ASP A 81 22.01 0.19 -6.97
CA ASP A 81 22.18 1.48 -7.67
C ASP A 81 22.75 1.31 -9.08
N ASP A 82 23.42 0.20 -9.36
CA ASP A 82 24.07 -0.07 -10.65
C ASP A 82 24.16 -1.57 -10.98
N TYR A 83 24.31 -1.85 -12.28
CA TYR A 83 24.43 -3.22 -12.80
C TYR A 83 25.64 -3.97 -12.22
N SER A 84 26.78 -3.31 -12.03
CA SER A 84 28.01 -3.97 -11.58
C SER A 84 27.86 -4.48 -10.16
N SER A 85 27.21 -3.70 -9.29
CA SER A 85 26.87 -4.09 -7.93
C SER A 85 25.88 -5.26 -7.91
N CYS A 86 24.83 -5.21 -8.75
CA CYS A 86 23.89 -6.32 -8.90
C CYS A 86 24.60 -7.60 -9.38
N LYS A 87 25.45 -7.49 -10.40
CA LYS A 87 26.21 -8.60 -10.97
C LYS A 87 27.15 -9.23 -9.97
N ALA A 88 27.91 -8.42 -9.24
CA ALA A 88 28.84 -8.91 -8.22
C ALA A 88 28.12 -9.72 -7.13
N PHE A 89 26.99 -9.20 -6.64
CA PHE A 89 26.14 -9.93 -5.68
C PHE A 89 25.58 -11.23 -6.26
N SER A 90 25.01 -11.16 -7.47
CA SER A 90 24.40 -12.30 -8.16
C SER A 90 25.41 -13.42 -8.43
N GLN A 91 26.62 -13.07 -8.88
CA GLN A 91 27.71 -14.02 -9.09
C GLN A 91 28.20 -14.63 -7.78
N GLN A 92 28.28 -13.86 -6.70
CA GLN A 92 28.66 -14.38 -5.39
C GLN A 92 27.63 -15.40 -4.88
N GLN A 93 26.34 -15.08 -4.95
CA GLN A 93 25.26 -15.98 -4.56
C GLN A 93 25.19 -17.23 -5.46
N SER A 94 25.32 -17.05 -6.76
CA SER A 94 25.39 -18.15 -7.73
C SER A 94 26.46 -19.17 -7.34
N LYS A 95 27.67 -18.70 -7.00
CA LYS A 95 28.77 -19.57 -6.55
C LYS A 95 28.43 -20.33 -5.26
N GLN A 96 27.72 -19.71 -4.32
CA GLN A 96 27.27 -20.35 -3.09
C GLN A 96 26.20 -21.42 -3.34
N LEU A 97 25.44 -21.28 -4.42
CA LEU A 97 24.34 -22.15 -4.82
C LEU A 97 24.73 -23.07 -6.00
N ASN A 98 25.95 -23.61 -5.99
CA ASN A 98 26.46 -24.54 -7.02
C ASN A 98 26.45 -23.98 -8.45
N ASN A 99 26.85 -22.72 -8.62
CA ASN A 99 26.78 -21.98 -9.89
C ASN A 99 25.35 -21.90 -10.45
N ALA A 100 24.38 -21.62 -9.57
CA ALA A 100 23.00 -21.37 -9.96
C ALA A 100 22.91 -20.27 -11.04
N THR A 101 21.95 -20.40 -11.97
CA THR A 101 21.66 -19.35 -12.94
C THR A 101 21.29 -18.07 -12.21
N TRP A 102 21.73 -16.93 -12.74
CA TRP A 102 21.42 -15.62 -12.18
C TRP A 102 21.18 -14.61 -13.30
N GLU A 103 20.38 -13.60 -12.99
CA GLU A 103 20.08 -12.48 -13.87
C GLU A 103 19.95 -11.20 -13.04
N CYS A 104 20.26 -10.07 -13.65
CA CYS A 104 20.01 -8.75 -13.10
C CYS A 104 18.99 -8.04 -13.98
N GLY A 105 17.91 -7.61 -13.36
CA GLY A 105 16.84 -6.88 -14.02
C GLY A 105 16.85 -5.40 -13.67
N LEU A 106 16.57 -4.54 -14.64
CA LEU A 106 16.41 -3.10 -14.47
C LEU A 106 14.92 -2.76 -14.32
N ASN A 107 14.59 -1.89 -13.36
CA ASN A 107 13.25 -1.35 -13.13
C ASN A 107 12.18 -2.45 -13.04
N CYS A 108 12.43 -3.44 -12.20
CA CYS A 108 11.55 -4.60 -12.05
C CYS A 108 10.30 -4.28 -11.22
N SER A 109 9.13 -4.55 -11.78
CA SER A 109 7.82 -4.40 -11.12
C SER A 109 7.09 -5.74 -11.06
N PHE A 110 6.25 -5.94 -10.04
CA PHE A 110 5.48 -7.18 -9.92
C PHE A 110 4.28 -7.14 -10.87
N ASP A 111 4.25 -8.06 -11.83
CA ASP A 111 3.13 -8.25 -12.74
C ASP A 111 2.22 -9.37 -12.20
N SER A 112 1.10 -8.96 -11.60
CA SER A 112 0.12 -9.89 -11.03
C SER A 112 -0.56 -10.77 -12.09
N MET A 113 -0.63 -10.35 -13.36
CA MET A 113 -1.18 -11.18 -14.44
C MET A 113 -0.23 -12.32 -14.81
N ARG A 114 1.09 -12.10 -14.68
CA ARG A 114 2.14 -13.09 -14.96
C ARG A 114 2.60 -13.87 -13.73
N GLN A 115 2.08 -13.54 -12.55
CA GLN A 115 2.50 -14.11 -11.27
C GLN A 115 4.02 -14.02 -11.05
N GLY A 116 4.65 -12.92 -11.47
CA GLY A 116 6.11 -12.76 -11.42
C GLY A 116 6.56 -11.33 -11.62
N PHE A 117 7.88 -11.09 -11.56
CA PHE A 117 8.43 -9.75 -11.84
C PHE A 117 8.66 -9.57 -13.34
N HIS A 118 8.24 -8.41 -13.85
CA HIS A 118 8.56 -7.92 -15.17
C HIS A 118 9.58 -6.79 -15.05
N CYS A 119 10.69 -6.91 -15.76
CA CYS A 119 11.76 -5.91 -15.79
C CYS A 119 11.87 -5.34 -17.19
N GLU A 120 12.25 -4.07 -17.31
CA GLU A 120 12.47 -3.42 -18.61
C GLU A 120 13.64 -4.06 -19.35
N THR A 121 14.70 -4.41 -18.62
CA THR A 121 15.85 -5.14 -19.12
C THR A 121 16.19 -6.28 -18.17
N MET A 122 16.58 -7.43 -18.72
CA MET A 122 17.16 -8.56 -17.98
C MET A 122 18.49 -8.90 -18.65
N THR A 123 19.58 -8.96 -17.87
CA THR A 123 20.90 -9.31 -18.39
C THR A 123 21.72 -10.11 -17.38
N ASN A 124 22.57 -11.00 -17.89
CA ASN A 124 23.52 -11.80 -17.13
C ASN A 124 24.95 -11.73 -17.70
N GLU A 125 25.23 -10.74 -18.56
CA GLU A 125 26.55 -10.54 -19.18
C GLU A 125 27.62 -10.13 -18.19
#